data_AF-A0A316BAF9-F1
#
_entry.id   AF-A0A316BAF9-F1
#
_cell.length_a   1.000
_cell.length_b   1.000
_cell.length_c   1.000
_cell.angle_alpha   90.00
_cell.angle_beta   90.00
_cell.angle_gamma   90.00
#
_symmetry.space_group_name_H-M   'P 1'
#
loop_
_entity.id
_entity.type
_entity.pdbx_description
1 polymer ?
#
loop_
_entity_poly.entity_id
_entity_poly.type
_entity_poly.pdbx_seq_one_letter_code
_entity_poly.pdbx_strand_id
1 'polypeptide(L)'
;MSGIIAGFETTVPLKFKEKGCDTEFAAKIRGAAYINSYDEAAYGATENERRANIAKLMLEKVEGHLSKWSERDERLYKDGENKLALLLNDDMKALGFDGTAGIKEVKIADEVKDLYQDQIIKPINEARQAEYQKQLEEADVPHGPLIKLSYNVNSHSMTPTGGSYTTLSVEWAKDGSVIYTDSTLAGGKNIHMEYKVIPEAAQKVRDYVVSSKLAAIANMPSNAPVMFDNFTSVTITMIFDDSSLGGDASKRVTLECGPVGFSYKTIEEELSALLKECKETGELIKNQIYDGSSMLGGMMGVGMMGVGMMGGPSAGTMGGSPVGMMGGAPAAPAAPAASPSSGSQWTCACGAQNSGKFCANCGNPKPVDETWTCSCGAENKGKFCANCGSPKPVDESWTCSCGTVNKSKFCSACGSIRPA
;
A
#
# COMPACT_ATOMS: atom_id res chain seq x y z
N MET A 1 -14.46 37.34 22.45
CA MET A 1 -14.99 35.98 22.70
C MET A 1 -13.93 35.01 22.25
N SER A 2 -13.22 34.40 23.19
CA SER A 2 -12.28 33.31 22.91
C SER A 2 -13.09 32.02 22.88
N GLY A 3 -13.02 31.27 21.78
CA GLY A 3 -13.65 29.96 21.70
C GLY A 3 -13.16 29.03 22.82
N ILE A 4 -14.03 28.12 23.26
CA ILE A 4 -13.75 27.18 24.34
C ILE A 4 -13.70 25.75 23.80
N ILE A 5 -12.79 24.95 24.35
CA ILE A 5 -12.71 23.52 24.06
C ILE A 5 -13.08 22.77 25.35
N ALA A 6 -14.16 22.01 25.30
CA ALA A 6 -14.64 21.17 26.39
C ALA A 6 -14.39 19.70 26.02
N GLY A 7 -13.30 19.13 26.54
CA GLY A 7 -13.02 17.70 26.43
C GLY A 7 -13.88 16.91 27.41
N PHE A 8 -14.44 15.79 26.97
CA PHE A 8 -15.27 14.92 27.80
C PHE A 8 -14.85 13.46 27.64
N GLU A 9 -14.93 12.73 28.75
CA GLU A 9 -14.63 11.31 28.80
C GLU A 9 -15.53 10.66 29.86
N THR A 10 -16.09 9.51 29.53
CA THR A 10 -16.89 8.72 30.46
C THR A 10 -16.02 8.18 31.58
N THR A 11 -16.33 8.50 32.83
CA THR A 11 -15.62 7.96 34.00
C THR A 11 -15.97 6.50 34.27
N VAL A 12 -17.20 6.10 33.92
CA VAL A 12 -17.71 4.73 33.96
C VAL A 12 -18.24 4.38 32.57
N PRO A 13 -18.01 3.16 32.06
CA PRO A 13 -18.61 2.73 30.79
C PRO A 13 -20.12 2.94 30.75
N LEU A 14 -20.61 3.56 29.69
CA LEU A 14 -22.04 3.80 29.47
C LEU A 14 -22.68 2.56 28.87
N LYS A 15 -23.85 2.21 29.38
CA LYS A 15 -24.62 1.03 28.96
C LYS A 15 -25.34 1.30 27.64
N PHE A 16 -25.41 0.29 26.79
CA PHE A 16 -26.15 0.34 25.53
C PHE A 16 -26.55 -1.06 25.08
N LYS A 17 -27.42 -1.13 24.06
CA LYS A 17 -27.80 -2.36 23.38
C LYS A 17 -27.65 -2.20 21.88
N GLU A 18 -27.26 -3.26 21.20
CA GLU A 18 -27.24 -3.30 19.74
C GLU A 18 -28.61 -3.74 19.20
N LYS A 19 -28.96 -3.29 18.00
CA LYS A 19 -30.22 -3.66 17.37
C LYS A 19 -30.29 -5.17 17.14
N GLY A 20 -31.38 -5.78 17.60
CA GLY A 20 -31.60 -7.23 17.52
C GLY A 20 -30.81 -8.06 18.54
N CYS A 21 -30.20 -7.42 19.54
CA CYS A 21 -29.51 -8.10 20.64
C CYS A 21 -30.06 -7.62 21.99
N ASP A 22 -30.59 -8.55 22.80
CA ASP A 22 -31.16 -8.22 24.12
C ASP A 22 -30.08 -7.97 25.19
N THR A 23 -28.85 -8.40 24.92
CA THR A 23 -27.69 -8.24 25.80
C THR A 23 -27.33 -6.77 25.97
N GLU A 24 -27.13 -6.37 27.22
CA GLU A 24 -26.62 -5.06 27.57
C GLU A 24 -25.10 -5.07 27.54
N PHE A 25 -24.52 -4.16 26.75
CA PHE A 25 -23.10 -3.93 26.65
C PHE A 25 -22.74 -2.59 27.31
N ALA A 26 -21.45 -2.31 27.39
CA ALA A 26 -20.94 -1.05 27.92
C ALA A 26 -19.77 -0.53 27.07
N ALA A 27 -19.68 0.78 26.92
CA ALA A 27 -18.63 1.44 26.15
C ALA A 27 -18.09 2.68 26.87
N LYS A 28 -16.78 2.89 26.78
CA LYS A 28 -16.12 4.14 27.17
C LYS A 28 -16.10 5.07 25.95
N ILE A 29 -16.46 6.33 26.18
CA ILE A 29 -16.53 7.34 25.12
C ILE A 29 -15.66 8.52 25.51
N ARG A 30 -14.87 8.97 24.53
CA ARG A 30 -14.05 10.17 24.66
C ARG A 30 -14.29 11.08 23.48
N GLY A 31 -14.43 12.37 23.73
CA GLY A 31 -14.66 13.37 22.70
C GLY A 31 -14.33 14.78 23.15
N ALA A 32 -14.61 15.75 22.29
CA ALA A 32 -14.49 17.15 22.61
C ALA A 32 -15.51 17.98 21.84
N ALA A 33 -16.02 19.04 22.49
CA ALA A 33 -16.80 20.09 21.86
C ALA A 33 -15.93 21.34 21.69
N TYR A 34 -15.88 21.84 20.46
CA TYR A 34 -15.21 23.07 20.03
C TYR A 34 -16.28 24.13 19.81
N ILE A 35 -16.31 25.17 20.64
CA ILE A 35 -17.38 26.15 20.65
C ILE A 35 -16.79 27.54 20.42
N ASN A 36 -17.25 28.21 19.36
CA ASN A 36 -16.84 29.56 19.00
C ASN A 36 -17.65 30.61 19.76
N SER A 37 -18.96 30.42 19.90
CA SER A 37 -19.85 31.32 20.64
C SER A 37 -21.02 30.58 21.31
N TYR A 38 -21.44 31.08 22.47
CA TYR A 38 -22.49 30.50 23.33
C TYR A 38 -22.90 31.48 24.44
N ASP A 39 -24.03 31.20 25.13
CA ASP A 39 -24.43 31.95 26.33
C ASP A 39 -23.53 31.58 27.52
N GLU A 40 -22.47 32.34 27.73
CA GLU A 40 -21.49 32.11 28.79
C GLU A 40 -22.14 32.06 30.20
N ALA A 41 -23.17 32.89 30.45
CA ALA A 41 -23.81 33.00 31.76
C ALA A 41 -24.59 31.74 32.15
N ALA A 42 -25.08 30.98 31.17
CA ALA A 42 -25.80 29.73 31.38
C ALA A 42 -24.90 28.58 31.88
N TYR A 43 -23.58 28.67 31.67
CA TYR A 43 -22.67 27.54 31.88
C TYR A 43 -21.57 27.78 32.93
N GLY A 44 -21.53 28.95 33.59
CA GLY A 44 -20.64 29.19 34.74
C GLY A 44 -19.98 30.56 34.73
N ALA A 45 -19.41 30.96 35.88
CA ALA A 45 -18.78 32.28 36.03
C ALA A 45 -17.32 32.29 35.55
N THR A 46 -16.64 31.14 35.63
CA THR A 46 -15.24 30.99 35.20
C THR A 46 -15.13 30.13 33.94
N GLU A 47 -14.03 30.24 33.21
CA GLU A 47 -13.76 29.38 32.05
C GLU A 47 -13.68 27.90 32.42
N ASN A 48 -13.09 27.56 33.57
CA ASN A 48 -12.98 26.18 34.04
C ASN A 48 -14.35 25.57 34.36
N GLU A 49 -15.23 26.34 35.02
CA GLU A 49 -16.62 25.91 35.27
C GLU A 49 -17.38 25.71 33.96
N ARG A 50 -17.23 26.63 32.99
CA ARG A 50 -17.85 26.50 31.67
C ARG A 50 -17.38 25.24 30.94
N ARG A 51 -16.07 24.95 30.92
CA ARG A 51 -15.53 23.71 30.34
C ARG A 51 -16.12 22.47 31.01
N ALA A 52 -16.16 22.45 32.34
CA ALA A 52 -16.66 21.31 33.10
C ALA A 52 -18.17 21.08 32.89
N ASN A 53 -18.97 22.15 32.93
CA ASN A 53 -20.42 22.09 32.74
C ASN A 53 -20.79 21.70 31.31
N ILE A 54 -20.10 22.25 30.30
CA ILE A 54 -20.28 21.84 28.90
C ILE A 54 -19.86 20.37 28.71
N ALA A 55 -18.73 19.95 29.27
CA ALA A 55 -18.29 18.55 29.17
C ALA A 55 -19.32 17.59 29.79
N LYS A 56 -19.88 17.95 30.95
CA LYS A 56 -20.96 17.19 31.59
C LYS A 56 -22.21 17.12 30.72
N LEU A 57 -22.64 18.26 30.17
CA LEU A 57 -23.79 18.32 29.25
C LEU A 57 -23.59 17.44 28.02
N MET A 58 -22.40 17.45 27.42
CA MET A 58 -22.09 16.58 26.27
C MET A 58 -22.17 15.10 26.66
N LEU A 59 -21.68 14.71 27.84
CA LEU A 59 -21.82 13.34 28.33
C LEU A 59 -23.28 12.93 28.55
N GLU A 60 -24.11 13.82 29.12
CA GLU A 60 -25.55 13.57 29.28
C GLU A 60 -26.24 13.34 27.93
N LYS A 61 -25.85 14.10 26.90
CA LYS A 61 -26.35 13.90 25.52
C LYS A 61 -25.90 12.57 24.93
N VAL A 62 -24.61 12.22 25.08
CA VAL A 62 -24.08 10.92 24.64
C VAL A 62 -24.83 9.76 25.30
N GLU A 63 -25.05 9.82 26.62
CA GLU A 63 -25.80 8.81 27.37
C GLU A 63 -27.24 8.69 26.86
N GLY A 64 -27.91 9.82 26.60
CA GLY A 64 -29.22 9.85 25.98
C GLY A 64 -29.26 9.14 24.63
N HIS A 65 -28.28 9.36 23.75
CA HIS A 65 -28.20 8.68 22.45
C HIS A 65 -27.87 7.19 22.56
N LEU A 66 -27.01 6.80 23.51
CA LEU A 66 -26.67 5.41 23.75
C LEU A 66 -27.86 4.60 24.30
N SER A 67 -28.68 5.21 25.17
CA SER A 67 -29.85 4.54 25.73
C SER A 67 -30.87 4.09 24.67
N LYS A 68 -30.87 4.76 23.51
CA LYS A 68 -31.72 4.47 22.34
C LYS A 68 -30.94 3.86 21.18
N TRP A 69 -29.73 3.38 21.43
CA TRP A 69 -28.87 2.88 20.35
C TRP A 69 -29.46 1.67 19.62
N SER A 70 -30.21 0.82 20.33
CA SER A 70 -30.85 -0.38 19.75
C SER A 70 -31.93 -0.09 18.69
N GLU A 71 -32.42 1.15 18.61
CA GLU A 71 -33.36 1.57 17.57
C GLU A 71 -32.66 1.81 16.23
N ARG A 72 -31.32 1.89 16.23
CA ARG A 72 -30.48 2.28 15.10
C ARG A 72 -29.99 1.08 14.30
N ASP A 73 -29.82 1.25 12.99
CA ASP A 73 -29.24 0.22 12.13
C ASP A 73 -27.71 0.20 12.22
N GLU A 74 -27.10 1.32 12.61
CA GLU A 74 -25.66 1.46 12.83
C GLU A 74 -25.14 0.58 13.96
N ARG A 75 -23.84 0.24 13.93
CA ARG A 75 -23.17 -0.50 15.00
C ARG A 75 -22.23 0.42 15.75
N LEU A 76 -22.25 0.34 17.09
CA LEU A 76 -21.50 1.29 17.91
C LEU A 76 -19.99 1.16 17.68
N TYR A 77 -19.46 -0.06 17.54
CA TYR A 77 -18.02 -0.29 17.34
C TYR A 77 -17.46 0.25 16.01
N LYS A 78 -18.31 0.36 14.99
CA LYS A 78 -17.89 0.68 13.61
C LYS A 78 -18.27 2.10 13.23
N ASP A 79 -19.49 2.47 13.54
CA ASP A 79 -20.11 3.71 13.08
C ASP A 79 -20.31 4.71 14.23
N GLY A 80 -20.09 4.28 15.48
CA GLY A 80 -20.39 5.03 16.69
C GLY A 80 -19.71 6.39 16.75
N GLU A 81 -18.43 6.49 16.40
CA GLU A 81 -17.68 7.75 16.44
C GLU A 81 -18.33 8.82 15.55
N ASN A 82 -18.52 8.49 14.27
CA ASN A 82 -19.12 9.42 13.30
C ASN A 82 -20.58 9.72 13.63
N LYS A 83 -21.36 8.69 13.99
CA LYS A 83 -22.79 8.86 14.21
C LYS A 83 -23.09 9.65 15.48
N LEU A 84 -22.41 9.35 16.59
CA LEU A 84 -22.55 10.11 17.82
C LEU A 84 -22.05 11.55 17.66
N ALA A 85 -20.99 11.79 16.89
CA ALA A 85 -20.53 13.15 16.59
C ALA A 85 -21.61 13.96 15.85
N LEU A 86 -22.25 13.38 14.83
CA LEU A 86 -23.36 14.03 14.12
C LEU A 86 -24.53 14.37 15.06
N LEU A 87 -24.92 13.41 15.90
CA LEU A 87 -26.00 13.60 16.87
C LEU A 87 -25.68 14.69 17.90
N LEU A 88 -24.43 14.75 18.36
CA LEU A 88 -23.96 15.81 19.27
C LEU A 88 -23.93 17.18 18.59
N ASN A 89 -23.57 17.25 17.31
CA ASN A 89 -23.63 18.51 16.56
C ASN A 89 -25.07 19.04 16.45
N ASP A 90 -26.05 18.15 16.22
CA ASP A 90 -27.47 18.52 16.21
C ASP A 90 -27.95 19.02 17.58
N ASP A 91 -27.55 18.32 18.65
CA ASP A 91 -27.82 18.75 20.04
C ASP A 91 -27.18 20.11 20.35
N MET A 92 -25.91 20.31 19.97
CA MET A 92 -25.20 21.57 20.17
C MET A 92 -25.93 22.73 19.50
N LYS A 93 -26.35 22.54 18.25
CA LYS A 93 -27.12 23.52 17.50
C LYS A 93 -28.47 23.82 18.16
N ALA A 94 -29.17 22.79 18.65
CA ALA A 94 -30.43 22.96 19.37
C ALA A 94 -30.27 23.73 20.69
N LEU A 95 -29.10 23.63 21.32
CA LEU A 95 -28.74 24.33 22.55
C LEU A 95 -28.18 25.75 22.30
N GLY A 96 -28.10 26.18 21.03
CA GLY A 96 -27.61 27.52 20.66
C GLY A 96 -26.09 27.66 20.68
N PHE A 97 -25.33 26.56 20.66
CA PHE A 97 -23.89 26.59 20.48
C PHE A 97 -23.54 26.81 19.00
N ASP A 98 -22.61 27.73 18.74
CA ASP A 98 -21.93 27.85 17.46
C ASP A 98 -20.59 27.11 17.55
N GLY A 99 -20.51 25.92 16.96
CA GLY A 99 -19.36 25.04 17.11
C GLY A 99 -19.59 23.64 16.58
N THR A 100 -18.64 22.75 16.87
CA THR A 100 -18.71 21.32 16.51
C THR A 100 -18.26 20.43 17.66
N ALA A 101 -18.88 19.25 17.76
CA ALA A 101 -18.43 18.15 18.60
C ALA A 101 -17.87 17.02 17.74
N GLY A 102 -16.81 16.41 18.25
CA GLY A 102 -16.24 15.19 17.71
C GLY A 102 -16.14 14.11 18.78
N ILE A 103 -16.39 12.88 18.39
CA ILE A 103 -16.02 11.71 19.18
C ILE A 103 -14.64 11.26 18.71
N LYS A 104 -13.72 11.16 19.66
CA LYS A 104 -12.34 10.76 19.41
C LYS A 104 -12.17 9.24 19.50
N GLU A 105 -12.92 8.60 20.38
CA GLU A 105 -12.82 7.18 20.62
C GLU A 105 -14.13 6.62 21.18
N VAL A 106 -14.56 5.49 20.63
CA VAL A 106 -15.58 4.62 21.23
C VAL A 106 -14.96 3.26 21.51
N LYS A 107 -14.71 2.96 22.79
CA LYS A 107 -14.08 1.71 23.21
C LYS A 107 -15.11 0.82 23.92
N ILE A 108 -15.39 -0.35 23.36
CA ILE A 108 -16.17 -1.37 24.09
C ILE A 108 -15.44 -1.75 25.38
N ALA A 109 -16.16 -1.77 26.50
CA ALA A 109 -15.59 -2.01 27.81
C ALA A 109 -14.98 -3.41 27.89
N ASP A 110 -13.82 -3.53 28.53
CA ASP A 110 -13.02 -4.75 28.51
C ASP A 110 -13.77 -5.93 29.15
N GLU A 111 -14.70 -5.66 30.08
CA GLU A 111 -15.51 -6.66 30.79
C GLU A 111 -16.57 -7.34 29.91
N VAL A 112 -17.03 -6.67 28.84
CA VAL A 112 -18.05 -7.20 27.91
C VAL A 112 -17.50 -7.41 26.51
N LYS A 113 -16.20 -7.18 26.31
CA LYS A 113 -15.57 -7.21 24.99
C LYS A 113 -15.70 -8.57 24.32
N ASP A 114 -15.44 -9.66 25.04
CA ASP A 114 -15.54 -11.01 24.49
C ASP A 114 -16.99 -11.37 24.16
N LEU A 115 -17.93 -10.98 25.03
CA LEU A 115 -19.36 -11.17 24.79
C LEU A 115 -19.83 -10.39 23.55
N TYR A 116 -19.35 -9.17 23.37
CA TYR A 116 -19.64 -8.34 22.22
C TYR A 116 -19.03 -8.92 20.94
N GLN A 117 -17.80 -9.44 21.02
CA GLN A 117 -17.14 -10.14 19.92
C GLN A 117 -17.96 -11.35 19.46
N ASP A 118 -18.44 -12.17 20.41
CA ASP A 118 -19.16 -13.41 20.12
C ASP A 118 -20.59 -13.18 19.64
N GLN A 119 -21.32 -12.22 20.21
CA GLN A 119 -22.74 -12.01 19.89
C GLN A 119 -22.97 -11.05 18.73
N ILE A 120 -22.05 -10.11 18.49
CA ILE A 120 -22.23 -9.07 17.47
C ILE A 120 -21.24 -9.28 16.32
N ILE A 121 -19.95 -9.29 16.60
CA ILE A 121 -18.93 -9.25 15.54
C ILE A 121 -18.82 -10.58 14.80
N LYS A 122 -18.82 -11.70 15.52
CA LYS A 122 -18.68 -13.03 14.94
C LYS A 122 -19.83 -13.39 13.98
N PRO A 123 -21.13 -13.25 14.32
CA PRO A 123 -22.21 -13.55 13.40
C PRO A 123 -22.20 -12.66 12.15
N ILE A 124 -21.80 -11.39 12.29
CA ILE A 124 -21.65 -10.48 11.14
C ILE A 124 -20.54 -10.97 10.21
N ASN A 125 -19.39 -11.36 10.77
CA ASN A 125 -18.27 -11.88 9.98
C ASN A 125 -18.61 -13.21 9.32
N GLU A 126 -19.29 -14.11 10.02
CA GLU A 126 -19.77 -15.39 9.49
C GLU A 126 -20.80 -15.19 8.39
N ALA A 127 -21.77 -14.29 8.56
CA ALA A 127 -22.75 -13.95 7.53
C ALA A 127 -22.08 -13.33 6.30
N ARG A 128 -21.12 -12.41 6.49
CA ARG A 128 -20.34 -11.83 5.39
C ARG A 128 -19.51 -12.88 4.66
N GLN A 129 -18.91 -13.81 5.41
CA GLN A 129 -18.14 -14.91 4.84
C GLN A 129 -19.04 -15.86 4.05
N ALA A 130 -20.21 -16.21 4.59
CA ALA A 130 -21.19 -17.05 3.90
C ALA A 130 -21.69 -16.40 2.61
N GLU A 131 -22.01 -15.11 2.65
CA GLU A 131 -22.40 -14.36 1.45
C GLU A 131 -21.27 -14.29 0.41
N TYR A 132 -20.03 -14.06 0.85
CA TYR A 132 -18.87 -14.11 -0.04
C TYR A 132 -18.69 -15.50 -0.68
N GLN A 133 -18.84 -16.58 0.09
CA GLN A 133 -18.73 -17.94 -0.44
C GLN A 133 -19.83 -18.24 -1.46
N LYS A 134 -21.06 -17.80 -1.18
CA LYS A 134 -22.17 -17.91 -2.13
C LYS A 134 -21.88 -17.15 -3.43
N GLN A 135 -21.40 -15.91 -3.34
CA GLN A 135 -21.02 -15.12 -4.52
C GLN A 135 -19.87 -15.77 -5.29
N LEU A 136 -18.91 -16.37 -4.59
CA LEU A 136 -17.80 -17.10 -5.20
C LEU A 136 -18.29 -18.34 -5.95
N GLU A 137 -19.23 -19.10 -5.38
CA GLU A 137 -19.85 -20.26 -6.04
C GLU A 137 -20.68 -19.86 -7.25
N GLU A 138 -21.43 -18.75 -7.17
CA GLU A 138 -22.20 -18.21 -8.31
C GLU A 138 -21.30 -17.70 -9.44
N ALA A 139 -20.13 -17.14 -9.11
CA ALA A 139 -19.14 -16.65 -10.06
C ALA A 139 -18.26 -17.77 -10.67
N ASP A 140 -18.28 -18.98 -10.10
CA ASP A 140 -17.50 -20.15 -10.50
C ASP A 140 -18.09 -20.83 -11.74
N VAL A 141 -17.97 -20.13 -12.88
CA VAL A 141 -18.43 -20.63 -14.17
C VAL A 141 -17.43 -21.66 -14.71
N PRO A 142 -17.90 -22.80 -15.27
CA PRO A 142 -17.03 -23.76 -15.92
C PRO A 142 -16.12 -23.10 -16.96
N HIS A 143 -14.84 -23.46 -16.93
CA HIS A 143 -13.83 -23.03 -17.88
C HIS A 143 -13.04 -24.24 -18.36
N GLY A 144 -12.46 -24.15 -19.55
CA GLY A 144 -11.58 -25.16 -20.10
C GLY A 144 -10.19 -25.14 -19.45
N PRO A 145 -9.21 -25.90 -19.98
CA PRO A 145 -7.87 -25.91 -19.44
C PRO A 145 -7.20 -24.53 -19.57
N LEU A 146 -6.45 -24.15 -18.53
CA LEU A 146 -5.61 -22.96 -18.53
C LEU A 146 -4.45 -23.14 -19.52
N ILE A 147 -4.39 -22.30 -20.54
CA ILE A 147 -3.35 -22.32 -21.59
C ILE A 147 -2.30 -21.24 -21.39
N LYS A 148 -2.59 -20.20 -20.62
CA LYS A 148 -1.61 -19.19 -20.22
C LYS A 148 -1.97 -18.53 -18.90
N LEU A 149 -0.99 -18.29 -18.05
CA LEU A 149 -1.08 -17.41 -16.89
C LEU A 149 0.00 -16.33 -16.97
N SER A 150 -0.34 -15.11 -16.61
CA SER A 150 0.58 -13.97 -16.56
C SER A 150 0.37 -13.19 -15.27
N TYR A 151 1.43 -13.07 -14.47
CA TYR A 151 1.53 -12.26 -13.27
C TYR A 151 2.30 -10.99 -13.62
N ASN A 152 1.62 -9.84 -13.61
CA ASN A 152 2.20 -8.55 -13.99
C ASN A 152 2.28 -7.65 -12.76
N VAL A 153 3.47 -7.10 -12.52
CA VAL A 153 3.74 -6.12 -11.48
C VAL A 153 4.26 -4.87 -12.14
N ASN A 154 3.54 -3.76 -11.96
CA ASN A 154 3.94 -2.46 -12.46
C ASN A 154 4.23 -1.56 -11.27
N SER A 155 5.40 -0.94 -11.23
CA SER A 155 5.70 0.16 -10.33
C SER A 155 5.87 1.44 -11.13
N HIS A 156 5.15 2.49 -10.72
CA HIS A 156 5.26 3.82 -11.30
C HIS A 156 6.19 4.65 -10.43
N SER A 157 7.25 5.21 -11.01
CA SER A 157 8.01 6.26 -10.34
C SER A 157 7.54 7.63 -10.81
N MET A 158 7.86 8.66 -10.02
CA MET A 158 7.67 10.06 -10.40
C MET A 158 8.70 10.55 -11.44
N THR A 159 9.54 9.65 -11.98
CA THR A 159 10.57 9.96 -12.97
C THR A 159 10.31 9.22 -14.29
N PRO A 160 10.59 9.82 -15.46
CA PRO A 160 10.29 9.20 -16.76
C PRO A 160 10.95 7.82 -17.01
N THR A 161 11.96 7.47 -16.23
CA THR A 161 12.78 6.25 -16.40
C THR A 161 12.83 5.35 -15.17
N GLY A 162 12.14 5.72 -14.08
CA GLY A 162 12.26 5.01 -12.80
C GLY A 162 11.17 3.96 -12.54
N GLY A 163 10.16 3.85 -13.40
CA GLY A 163 9.16 2.80 -13.29
C GLY A 163 9.75 1.42 -13.62
N SER A 164 9.21 0.38 -13.01
CA SER A 164 9.56 -1.01 -13.32
C SER A 164 8.34 -1.79 -13.75
N TYR A 165 8.50 -2.67 -14.73
CA TYR A 165 7.43 -3.54 -15.21
C TYR A 165 7.97 -4.95 -15.26
N THR A 166 7.37 -5.86 -14.50
CA THR A 166 7.74 -7.27 -14.49
C THR A 166 6.53 -8.09 -14.89
N THR A 167 6.72 -8.93 -15.90
CA THR A 167 5.74 -9.91 -16.37
C THR A 167 6.35 -11.29 -16.26
N LEU A 168 5.78 -12.10 -15.38
CA LEU A 168 6.10 -13.52 -15.24
C LEU A 168 4.95 -14.30 -15.85
N SER A 169 5.21 -15.20 -16.80
CA SER A 169 4.15 -15.99 -17.43
C SER A 169 4.52 -17.45 -17.61
N VAL A 170 3.51 -18.31 -17.56
CA VAL A 170 3.62 -19.72 -17.93
C VAL A 170 2.61 -19.96 -19.07
N GLU A 171 3.07 -20.57 -20.15
CA GLU A 171 2.27 -20.87 -21.33
C GLU A 171 2.40 -22.34 -21.70
N TRP A 172 1.26 -22.99 -21.93
CA TRP A 172 1.18 -24.40 -22.32
C TRP A 172 0.90 -24.48 -23.81
N ALA A 173 1.88 -24.96 -24.57
CA ALA A 173 1.76 -25.13 -26.01
C ALA A 173 0.96 -26.40 -26.36
N LYS A 174 0.42 -26.42 -27.59
CA LYS A 174 -0.37 -27.54 -28.11
C LYS A 174 0.44 -28.83 -28.28
N ASP A 175 1.76 -28.72 -28.41
CA ASP A 175 2.68 -29.86 -28.51
C ASP A 175 3.04 -30.48 -27.14
N GLY A 176 2.47 -29.95 -26.06
CA GLY A 176 2.70 -30.40 -24.68
C GLY A 176 3.92 -29.76 -24.01
N SER A 177 4.66 -28.90 -24.72
CA SER A 177 5.73 -28.12 -24.10
C SER A 177 5.17 -26.99 -23.24
N VAL A 178 5.91 -26.64 -22.18
CA VAL A 178 5.57 -25.53 -21.29
C VAL A 178 6.71 -24.54 -21.25
N ILE A 179 6.40 -23.27 -21.51
CA ILE A 179 7.37 -22.18 -21.50
C ILE A 179 7.04 -21.23 -20.35
N TYR A 180 8.04 -20.98 -19.51
CA TYR A 180 8.01 -19.88 -18.56
C TYR A 180 8.78 -18.69 -19.14
N THR A 181 8.23 -17.50 -18.99
CA THR A 181 8.82 -16.25 -19.46
C THR A 181 8.94 -15.27 -18.30
N ASP A 182 10.12 -14.69 -18.14
CA ASP A 182 10.40 -13.57 -17.23
C ASP A 182 10.81 -12.36 -18.07
N SER A 183 9.93 -11.37 -18.14
CA SER A 183 10.18 -10.11 -18.83
C SER A 183 10.18 -8.98 -17.81
N THR A 184 11.34 -8.39 -17.56
CA THR A 184 11.50 -7.32 -16.57
C THR A 184 12.11 -6.08 -17.23
N LEU A 185 11.40 -4.97 -17.18
CA LEU A 185 11.90 -3.63 -17.48
C LEU A 185 12.26 -2.95 -16.15
N ALA A 186 13.55 -2.70 -15.93
CA ALA A 186 14.03 -1.96 -14.75
C ALA A 186 15.22 -1.08 -15.14
N GLY A 187 15.20 0.19 -14.72
CA GLY A 187 16.31 1.13 -14.97
C GLY A 187 16.62 1.34 -16.46
N GLY A 188 15.60 1.28 -17.33
CA GLY A 188 15.75 1.43 -18.78
C GLY A 188 16.35 0.22 -19.49
N LYS A 189 16.51 -0.94 -18.83
CA LYS A 189 16.89 -2.21 -19.48
C LYS A 189 15.73 -3.19 -19.45
N ASN A 190 15.46 -3.81 -20.59
CA ASN A 190 14.49 -4.89 -20.71
C ASN A 190 15.23 -6.22 -20.72
N ILE A 191 14.97 -7.05 -19.72
CA ILE A 191 15.51 -8.41 -19.60
C ILE A 191 14.37 -9.35 -19.97
N HIS A 192 14.59 -10.21 -20.95
CA HIS A 192 13.63 -11.20 -21.40
C HIS A 192 14.28 -12.59 -21.40
N MET A 193 13.77 -13.47 -20.56
CA MET A 193 14.26 -14.83 -20.41
C MET A 193 13.11 -15.82 -20.63
N GLU A 194 13.39 -16.90 -21.37
CA GLU A 194 12.45 -18.03 -21.53
C GLU A 194 13.10 -19.31 -21.04
N TYR A 195 12.29 -20.12 -20.37
CA TYR A 195 12.68 -21.37 -19.77
C TYR A 195 11.71 -22.46 -20.25
N LYS A 196 12.25 -23.60 -20.67
CA LYS A 196 11.46 -24.82 -20.90
C LYS A 196 11.22 -25.48 -19.54
N VAL A 197 9.98 -25.46 -19.09
CA VAL A 197 9.59 -25.93 -17.74
C VAL A 197 9.21 -27.40 -17.79
N ILE A 198 9.50 -28.13 -16.72
CA ILE A 198 9.00 -29.48 -16.53
C ILE A 198 7.47 -29.46 -16.31
N PRO A 199 6.71 -30.40 -16.91
CA PRO A 199 5.25 -30.39 -16.81
C PRO A 199 4.71 -30.43 -15.37
N GLU A 200 5.40 -31.09 -14.44
CA GLU A 200 4.99 -31.23 -13.04
C GLU A 200 4.96 -29.88 -12.30
N ALA A 201 5.99 -29.05 -12.47
CA ALA A 201 6.05 -27.73 -11.84
C ALA A 201 4.96 -26.80 -12.38
N ALA A 202 4.75 -26.84 -13.70
CA ALA A 202 3.68 -26.08 -14.35
C ALA A 202 2.29 -26.56 -13.91
N GLN A 203 2.08 -27.86 -13.72
CA GLN A 203 0.78 -28.39 -13.30
C GLN A 203 0.34 -27.83 -11.93
N LYS A 204 1.27 -27.60 -10.99
CA LYS A 204 0.95 -26.95 -9.72
C LYS A 204 0.34 -25.56 -9.90
N VAL A 205 0.75 -24.79 -10.91
CA VAL A 205 0.15 -23.49 -11.25
C VAL A 205 -1.31 -23.66 -11.68
N ARG A 206 -1.61 -24.66 -12.53
CA ARG A 206 -2.98 -24.97 -12.94
C ARG A 206 -3.84 -25.42 -11.76
N ASP A 207 -3.32 -26.33 -10.95
CA ASP A 207 -4.01 -26.86 -9.78
C ASP A 207 -4.32 -25.75 -8.77
N TYR A 208 -3.41 -24.78 -8.60
CA TYR A 208 -3.62 -23.62 -7.75
C TYR A 208 -4.72 -22.70 -8.29
N VAL A 209 -4.72 -22.40 -9.59
CA VAL A 209 -5.76 -21.58 -10.25
C VAL A 209 -7.15 -22.17 -10.03
N VAL A 210 -7.28 -23.49 -10.18
CA VAL A 210 -8.55 -24.22 -10.01
C VAL A 210 -8.95 -24.31 -8.53
N SER A 211 -8.06 -24.79 -7.67
CA SER A 211 -8.36 -25.00 -6.24
C SER A 211 -8.64 -23.70 -5.48
N SER A 212 -8.00 -22.60 -5.89
CA SER A 212 -8.23 -21.26 -5.31
C SER A 212 -9.35 -20.49 -6.02
N LYS A 213 -9.99 -21.09 -7.04
CA LYS A 213 -11.07 -20.49 -7.83
C LYS A 213 -10.71 -19.09 -8.37
N LEU A 214 -9.48 -18.89 -8.83
CA LEU A 214 -9.01 -17.54 -9.22
C LEU A 214 -9.84 -16.91 -10.34
N ALA A 215 -10.35 -17.74 -11.26
CA ALA A 215 -11.25 -17.28 -12.33
C ALA A 215 -12.58 -16.77 -11.79
N ALA A 216 -13.15 -17.44 -10.79
CA ALA A 216 -14.37 -17.00 -10.11
C ALA A 216 -14.11 -15.69 -9.35
N ILE A 217 -12.99 -15.61 -8.63
CA ILE A 217 -12.60 -14.40 -7.89
C ILE A 217 -12.50 -13.19 -8.82
N ALA A 218 -11.93 -13.36 -10.00
CA ALA A 218 -11.81 -12.31 -11.02
C ALA A 218 -13.16 -11.79 -11.54
N ASN A 219 -14.22 -12.61 -11.47
CA ASN A 219 -15.56 -12.25 -11.94
C ASN A 219 -16.43 -11.64 -10.83
N MET A 220 -15.98 -11.64 -9.57
CA MET A 220 -16.73 -11.05 -8.48
C MET A 220 -16.67 -9.51 -8.52
N PRO A 221 -17.72 -8.80 -8.10
CA PRO A 221 -17.67 -7.35 -7.97
C PRO A 221 -16.57 -6.94 -6.98
N SER A 222 -15.70 -6.00 -7.38
CA SER A 222 -14.63 -5.53 -6.53
C SER A 222 -15.20 -4.71 -5.36
N ASN A 223 -14.98 -5.19 -4.13
CA ASN A 223 -15.37 -4.49 -2.90
C ASN A 223 -14.28 -3.56 -2.36
N ALA A 224 -13.18 -3.36 -3.10
CA ALA A 224 -12.07 -2.54 -2.65
C ALA A 224 -12.45 -1.06 -2.70
N PRO A 225 -12.37 -0.30 -1.59
CA PRO A 225 -12.50 1.13 -1.63
C PRO A 225 -11.41 1.70 -2.55
N VAL A 226 -11.87 2.46 -3.53
CA VAL A 226 -11.10 3.07 -4.61
C VAL A 226 -10.32 4.28 -4.05
N MET A 227 -9.44 4.06 -3.07
CA MET A 227 -8.54 5.10 -2.57
C MET A 227 -7.13 4.80 -3.11
N PHE A 228 -6.82 5.48 -4.21
CA PHE A 228 -5.64 5.23 -5.02
C PHE A 228 -4.41 5.96 -4.48
N ASP A 229 -3.39 5.20 -4.11
CA ASP A 229 -2.00 5.65 -4.23
C ASP A 229 -1.27 4.65 -5.15
N ASN A 230 -1.33 4.91 -6.46
CA ASN A 230 -1.01 3.98 -7.56
C ASN A 230 0.50 3.78 -7.80
N PHE A 231 1.30 3.65 -6.76
CA PHE A 231 2.73 3.43 -6.92
C PHE A 231 3.06 2.03 -7.45
N THR A 232 2.27 1.01 -7.08
CA THR A 232 2.45 -0.35 -7.61
C THR A 232 1.11 -1.02 -7.85
N SER A 233 0.92 -1.66 -9.00
CA SER A 233 -0.29 -2.43 -9.35
C SER A 233 0.07 -3.85 -9.74
N VAL A 234 -0.72 -4.82 -9.26
CA VAL A 234 -0.57 -6.22 -9.64
C VAL A 234 -1.81 -6.70 -10.41
N THR A 235 -1.59 -7.39 -11.52
CA THR A 235 -2.65 -8.03 -12.29
C THR A 235 -2.29 -9.47 -12.60
N ILE A 236 -3.24 -10.39 -12.41
CA ILE A 236 -3.12 -11.79 -12.82
C ILE A 236 -4.05 -11.99 -14.01
N THR A 237 -3.49 -12.36 -15.15
CA THR A 237 -4.25 -12.69 -16.35
C THR A 237 -4.19 -14.19 -16.59
N MET A 238 -5.36 -14.79 -16.78
CA MET A 238 -5.54 -16.21 -17.09
C MET A 238 -6.20 -16.32 -18.45
N ILE A 239 -5.71 -17.23 -19.29
CA ILE A 239 -6.31 -17.55 -20.59
C ILE A 239 -6.68 -19.02 -20.58
N PHE A 240 -7.95 -19.30 -20.85
CA PHE A 240 -8.53 -20.64 -20.90
C PHE A 240 -8.93 -21.00 -22.33
N ASP A 241 -8.81 -22.28 -22.67
CA ASP A 241 -9.35 -22.84 -23.92
C ASP A 241 -10.73 -23.46 -23.66
N ASP A 242 -11.79 -22.66 -23.78
CA ASP A 242 -13.17 -23.09 -23.53
C ASP A 242 -13.79 -23.83 -24.73
N SER A 243 -13.01 -24.21 -25.75
CA SER A 243 -13.53 -24.85 -26.98
C SER A 243 -14.33 -26.12 -26.69
N SER A 244 -13.91 -26.91 -25.70
CA SER A 244 -14.61 -28.14 -25.29
C SER A 244 -15.97 -27.88 -24.63
N LEU A 245 -16.19 -26.64 -24.16
CA LEU A 245 -17.45 -26.16 -23.58
C LEU A 245 -18.31 -25.42 -24.61
N GLY A 246 -17.87 -25.35 -25.87
CA GLY A 246 -18.51 -24.55 -26.92
C GLY A 246 -18.21 -23.05 -26.82
N GLY A 247 -17.22 -22.65 -26.03
CA GLY A 247 -16.77 -21.27 -25.86
C GLY A 247 -15.53 -20.92 -26.68
N ASP A 248 -14.92 -19.77 -26.35
CA ASP A 248 -13.73 -19.25 -27.04
C ASP A 248 -12.47 -20.05 -26.68
N ALA A 249 -11.65 -20.37 -27.68
CA ALA A 249 -10.37 -21.07 -27.51
C ALA A 249 -9.28 -20.25 -26.77
N SER A 250 -9.58 -19.00 -26.42
CA SER A 250 -8.65 -18.06 -25.78
C SER A 250 -9.38 -17.07 -24.86
N LYS A 251 -10.33 -17.56 -24.07
CA LYS A 251 -11.08 -16.74 -23.12
C LYS A 251 -10.15 -16.15 -22.07
N ARG A 252 -10.07 -14.82 -22.02
CA ARG A 252 -9.26 -14.08 -21.06
C ARG A 252 -10.06 -13.74 -19.81
N VAL A 253 -9.47 -13.99 -18.66
CA VAL A 253 -9.97 -13.59 -17.34
C VAL A 253 -8.86 -12.83 -16.62
N THR A 254 -9.17 -11.66 -16.07
CA THR A 254 -8.17 -10.79 -15.42
C THR A 254 -8.60 -10.50 -13.99
N LEU A 255 -7.75 -10.87 -13.03
CA LEU A 255 -7.88 -10.53 -11.63
C LEU A 255 -7.03 -9.30 -11.33
N GLU A 256 -7.69 -8.20 -10.99
CA GLU A 256 -7.03 -6.98 -10.50
C GLU A 256 -6.76 -7.13 -9.00
N CYS A 257 -5.48 -7.28 -8.64
CA CYS A 257 -5.10 -7.53 -7.25
C CYS A 257 -5.00 -6.23 -6.41
N GLY A 258 -5.18 -5.07 -7.04
CA GLY A 258 -5.02 -3.75 -6.41
C GLY A 258 -3.55 -3.42 -6.11
N PRO A 259 -3.28 -2.47 -5.20
CA PRO A 259 -1.95 -2.23 -4.70
C PRO A 259 -1.44 -3.44 -3.91
N VAL A 260 -0.18 -3.81 -4.13
CA VAL A 260 0.49 -4.97 -3.50
C VAL A 260 0.16 -5.04 -2.01
N GLY A 261 -0.39 -6.17 -1.56
CA GLY A 261 -0.36 -6.55 -0.14
C GLY A 261 -1.60 -6.34 0.73
N PHE A 262 -2.75 -5.87 0.21
CA PHE A 262 -3.94 -5.66 1.06
C PHE A 262 -5.09 -6.66 0.84
N SER A 263 -5.48 -6.95 -0.41
CA SER A 263 -6.67 -7.79 -0.66
C SER A 263 -6.34 -9.22 -1.08
N TYR A 264 -5.21 -9.43 -1.77
CA TYR A 264 -4.86 -10.71 -2.37
C TYR A 264 -3.44 -11.17 -2.03
N LYS A 265 -2.88 -10.69 -0.92
CA LYS A 265 -1.50 -10.98 -0.51
C LYS A 265 -1.18 -12.47 -0.52
N THR A 266 -2.06 -13.31 0.02
CA THR A 266 -1.88 -14.77 0.04
C THR A 266 -1.87 -15.35 -1.39
N ILE A 267 -2.68 -14.82 -2.30
CA ILE A 267 -2.69 -15.26 -3.71
C ILE A 267 -1.39 -14.87 -4.40
N GLU A 268 -0.93 -13.64 -4.18
CA GLU A 268 0.34 -13.14 -4.73
C GLU A 268 1.54 -13.94 -4.24
N GLU A 269 1.60 -14.23 -2.93
CA GLU A 269 2.70 -15.00 -2.31
C GLU A 269 2.78 -16.43 -2.86
N GLU A 270 1.64 -17.15 -2.90
CA GLU A 270 1.59 -18.53 -3.39
C GLU A 270 1.88 -18.59 -4.90
N LEU A 271 1.25 -17.72 -5.70
CA LEU A 271 1.47 -17.71 -7.15
C LEU A 271 2.92 -17.36 -7.50
N SER A 272 3.52 -16.39 -6.81
CA SER A 272 4.93 -16.02 -6.97
C SER A 272 5.87 -17.18 -6.64
N ALA A 273 5.57 -17.95 -5.58
CA ALA A 273 6.34 -19.15 -5.22
C ALA A 273 6.26 -20.23 -6.31
N LEU A 274 5.07 -20.49 -6.85
CA LEU A 274 4.88 -21.48 -7.94
C LEU A 274 5.58 -21.06 -9.24
N LEU A 275 5.50 -19.77 -9.59
CA LEU A 275 6.19 -19.23 -10.77
C LEU A 275 7.72 -19.27 -10.60
N LYS A 276 8.21 -19.01 -9.39
CA LYS A 276 9.62 -19.16 -9.05
C LYS A 276 10.08 -20.61 -9.18
N GLU A 277 9.28 -21.58 -8.72
CA GLU A 277 9.58 -23.00 -8.91
C GLU A 277 9.68 -23.37 -10.40
N CYS A 278 8.78 -22.85 -11.25
CA CYS A 278 8.85 -23.04 -12.70
C CYS A 278 10.17 -22.53 -13.29
N LYS A 279 10.65 -21.37 -12.81
CA LYS A 279 11.93 -20.79 -13.25
C LYS A 279 13.14 -21.61 -12.78
N GLU A 280 13.14 -22.05 -11.53
CA GLU A 280 14.27 -22.77 -10.91
C GLU A 280 14.43 -24.20 -11.46
N THR A 281 13.31 -24.84 -11.83
CA THR A 281 13.31 -26.20 -12.40
C THR A 281 13.40 -26.23 -13.92
N GLY A 282 13.18 -25.09 -14.58
CA GLY A 282 13.20 -24.97 -16.04
C GLY A 282 14.61 -24.87 -16.64
N GLU A 283 14.76 -25.40 -17.86
CA GLU A 283 15.97 -25.21 -18.67
C GLU A 283 15.93 -23.86 -19.39
N LEU A 284 16.93 -23.00 -19.19
CA LEU A 284 17.02 -21.72 -19.89
C LEU A 284 17.23 -21.94 -21.39
N ILE A 285 16.28 -21.50 -22.21
CA ILE A 285 16.34 -21.64 -23.68
C ILE A 285 16.59 -20.31 -24.39
N LYS A 286 16.33 -19.18 -23.73
CA LYS A 286 16.51 -17.84 -24.31
C LYS A 286 16.83 -16.83 -23.23
N ASN A 287 17.82 -15.97 -23.51
CA ASN A 287 18.20 -14.86 -22.64
C ASN A 287 18.56 -13.65 -23.52
N GLN A 288 17.75 -12.60 -23.43
CA GLN A 288 17.90 -11.38 -24.22
C GLN A 288 17.85 -10.16 -23.30
N ILE A 289 18.76 -9.21 -23.54
CA ILE A 289 18.81 -7.94 -22.82
C ILE A 289 18.79 -6.83 -23.87
N TYR A 290 17.81 -5.93 -23.75
CA TYR A 290 17.63 -4.78 -24.62
C TYR A 290 17.77 -3.49 -23.84
N ASP A 291 18.42 -2.49 -24.43
CA ASP A 291 18.37 -1.13 -23.92
C ASP A 291 17.01 -0.49 -24.30
N GLY A 292 16.22 -0.16 -23.29
CA GLY A 292 14.85 0.39 -23.38
C GLY A 292 14.75 1.79 -23.99
N SER A 293 15.88 2.39 -24.40
CA SER A 293 15.95 3.64 -25.16
C SER A 293 15.37 3.53 -26.59
N SER A 294 15.02 2.32 -27.04
CA SER A 294 14.65 2.00 -28.42
C SER A 294 13.16 2.17 -28.77
N MET A 295 12.25 2.22 -27.79
CA MET A 295 10.82 2.37 -28.08
C MET A 295 10.45 3.81 -28.48
N LEU A 296 11.10 4.82 -27.89
CA LEU A 296 10.93 6.23 -28.28
C LEU A 296 11.57 6.52 -29.65
N GLY A 297 12.67 5.82 -29.97
CA GLY A 297 13.34 5.91 -31.28
C GLY A 297 12.53 5.27 -32.42
N GLY A 298 11.81 4.17 -32.15
CA GLY A 298 10.90 3.54 -33.12
C GLY A 298 9.65 4.39 -33.42
N MET A 299 9.12 5.10 -32.42
CA MET A 299 7.96 5.97 -32.59
C MET A 299 8.31 7.32 -33.24
N MET A 300 9.50 7.87 -32.95
CA MET A 300 10.00 9.08 -33.61
C MET A 300 10.62 8.83 -35.00
N GLY A 301 11.07 7.61 -35.29
CA GLY A 301 11.68 7.23 -36.57
C GLY A 301 10.67 6.91 -37.68
N VAL A 302 9.46 6.48 -37.33
CA VAL A 302 8.39 6.17 -38.30
C VAL A 302 7.46 7.36 -38.55
N GLY A 303 7.36 8.31 -37.59
CA GLY A 303 6.48 9.48 -37.69
C GLY A 303 7.06 10.74 -38.36
N MET A 304 8.38 10.83 -38.55
CA MET A 304 9.06 12.05 -39.06
C MET A 304 9.70 11.87 -40.45
N MET A 305 9.66 10.66 -41.02
CA MET A 305 10.20 10.35 -42.37
C MET A 305 9.09 10.05 -43.41
N GLY A 306 7.84 10.47 -43.14
CA GLY A 306 6.69 10.17 -44.00
C GLY A 306 5.84 11.36 -44.46
N VAL A 307 6.11 12.59 -44.01
CA VAL A 307 5.20 13.75 -44.22
C VAL A 307 5.86 14.92 -44.97
N GLY A 308 7.05 14.70 -45.56
CA GLY A 308 7.86 15.78 -46.14
C GLY A 308 7.98 15.79 -47.67
N MET A 309 7.24 14.96 -48.41
CA MET A 309 7.48 14.82 -49.86
C MET A 309 6.22 14.49 -50.69
N MET A 310 5.18 15.32 -50.59
CA MET A 310 4.12 15.35 -51.61
C MET A 310 3.79 16.81 -51.96
N GLY A 311 4.44 17.29 -53.03
CA GLY A 311 4.22 18.60 -53.60
C GLY A 311 2.92 18.68 -54.42
N GLY A 312 2.27 19.84 -54.37
CA GLY A 312 1.15 20.21 -55.23
C GLY A 312 0.55 21.57 -54.81
N PRO A 313 0.45 22.57 -55.71
CA PRO A 313 0.25 23.97 -55.32
C PRO A 313 -1.23 24.35 -55.32
N SER A 314 -1.71 24.93 -54.23
CA SER A 314 -2.98 25.67 -54.22
C SER A 314 -2.89 26.82 -53.23
N ALA A 315 -3.03 28.00 -53.80
CA ALA A 315 -2.89 29.32 -53.23
C ALA A 315 -4.10 29.76 -52.39
N GLY A 316 -3.87 30.74 -51.50
CA GLY A 316 -4.90 31.47 -50.73
C GLY A 316 -4.61 31.41 -49.23
N THR A 317 -3.67 32.19 -48.69
CA THR A 317 -3.79 33.63 -48.33
C THR A 317 -4.86 33.92 -47.25
N MET A 318 -4.44 33.83 -45.98
CA MET A 318 -4.89 34.64 -44.85
C MET A 318 -3.84 34.40 -43.73
N GLY A 319 -3.14 35.35 -43.12
CA GLY A 319 -3.17 36.80 -43.15
C GLY A 319 -2.80 37.34 -41.76
N GLY A 320 -1.52 37.70 -41.56
CA GLY A 320 -1.02 38.58 -40.49
C GLY A 320 -0.40 37.87 -39.25
N SER A 321 0.79 38.20 -38.74
CA SER A 321 1.85 39.17 -39.09
C SER A 321 3.17 38.69 -38.48
N PRO A 322 4.34 39.04 -39.05
CA PRO A 322 5.65 38.57 -38.59
C PRO A 322 6.26 39.53 -37.56
N VAL A 323 6.72 39.02 -36.41
CA VAL A 323 7.66 39.73 -35.54
C VAL A 323 9.00 39.00 -35.59
N GLY A 324 10.05 39.78 -35.85
CA GLY A 324 11.37 39.33 -36.29
C GLY A 324 12.17 38.50 -35.27
N MET A 325 12.83 37.48 -35.82
CA MET A 325 14.29 37.32 -35.87
C MET A 325 15.09 37.86 -34.65
N MET A 326 15.70 36.95 -33.87
CA MET A 326 17.16 36.68 -33.90
C MET A 326 17.68 36.12 -32.55
N GLY A 327 18.28 34.93 -32.62
CA GLY A 327 19.53 34.60 -31.91
C GLY A 327 19.45 34.27 -30.42
N GLY A 328 19.59 32.98 -30.09
CA GLY A 328 19.97 32.57 -28.74
C GLY A 328 19.81 31.07 -28.52
N ALA A 329 20.89 30.31 -28.70
CA ALA A 329 20.96 28.94 -28.22
C ALA A 329 20.89 28.94 -26.67
N PRO A 330 19.96 28.21 -26.03
CA PRO A 330 20.05 27.99 -24.60
C PRO A 330 21.09 26.90 -24.32
N ALA A 331 22.16 27.33 -23.68
CA ALA A 331 23.14 26.47 -23.05
C ALA A 331 22.47 25.57 -21.99
N ALA A 332 22.91 24.32 -21.94
CA ALA A 332 22.55 23.37 -20.90
C ALA A 332 22.94 23.90 -19.52
N PRO A 333 22.06 23.83 -18.50
CA PRO A 333 22.48 24.08 -17.13
C PRO A 333 23.41 22.95 -16.67
N ALA A 334 24.62 23.35 -16.27
CA ALA A 334 25.60 22.49 -15.63
C ALA A 334 25.02 21.91 -14.33
N ALA A 335 25.21 20.60 -14.14
CA ALA A 335 24.96 19.93 -12.87
C ALA A 335 25.80 20.58 -11.75
N PRO A 336 25.25 20.76 -10.53
CA PRO A 336 26.02 21.27 -9.41
C PRO A 336 27.17 20.31 -9.09
N ALA A 337 28.39 20.85 -9.20
CA ALA A 337 29.60 20.20 -8.73
C ALA A 337 29.47 19.91 -7.23
N ALA A 338 29.56 18.63 -6.88
CA ALA A 338 29.70 18.22 -5.48
C ALA A 338 31.03 18.76 -4.94
N SER A 339 30.95 19.56 -3.88
CA SER A 339 32.10 20.02 -3.12
C SER A 339 32.99 18.85 -2.69
N PRO A 340 34.33 18.95 -2.80
CA PRO A 340 35.23 17.90 -2.36
C PRO A 340 35.18 17.82 -0.82
N SER A 341 34.51 16.80 -0.29
CA SER A 341 34.72 16.39 1.09
C SER A 341 36.10 15.76 1.20
N SER A 342 36.96 16.34 2.03
CA SER A 342 38.27 15.82 2.43
C SER A 342 38.15 14.40 2.99
N GLY A 343 38.20 13.38 2.14
CA GLY A 343 38.07 11.98 2.50
C GLY A 343 39.17 11.15 1.84
N SER A 344 39.88 10.36 2.64
CA SER A 344 40.99 9.51 2.21
C SER A 344 40.62 8.62 1.02
N GLN A 345 41.37 8.74 -0.07
CA GLN A 345 41.24 7.88 -1.26
C GLN A 345 41.46 6.41 -0.87
N TRP A 346 40.64 5.51 -1.42
CA TRP A 346 40.79 4.06 -1.24
C TRP A 346 40.80 3.34 -2.58
N THR A 347 41.58 2.26 -2.67
CA THR A 347 41.67 1.44 -3.87
C THR A 347 40.73 0.24 -3.74
N CYS A 348 39.84 0.08 -4.70
CA CYS A 348 38.94 -1.08 -4.77
C CYS A 348 39.70 -2.33 -5.22
N ALA A 349 39.20 -3.51 -4.86
CA ALA A 349 39.74 -4.80 -5.32
C ALA A 349 39.76 -4.93 -6.86
N CYS A 350 38.93 -4.15 -7.58
CA CYS A 350 38.95 -4.08 -9.04
C CYS A 350 40.04 -3.12 -9.61
N GLY A 351 40.93 -2.59 -8.76
CA GLY A 351 42.03 -1.68 -9.13
C GLY A 351 41.65 -0.20 -9.24
N ALA A 352 40.37 0.17 -9.10
CA ALA A 352 39.91 1.56 -9.23
C ALA A 352 40.14 2.37 -7.95
N GLN A 353 40.63 3.60 -8.07
CA GLN A 353 40.83 4.53 -6.95
C GLN A 353 39.56 5.38 -6.75
N ASN A 354 39.05 5.42 -5.51
CA ASN A 354 37.75 6.01 -5.19
C ASN A 354 37.84 6.93 -3.97
N SER A 355 36.98 7.96 -3.93
CA SER A 355 36.82 8.89 -2.80
C SER A 355 35.44 8.82 -2.13
N GLY A 356 34.48 8.10 -2.73
CA GLY A 356 33.11 7.91 -2.21
C GLY A 356 32.93 6.64 -1.36
N LYS A 357 31.70 6.42 -0.86
CA LYS A 357 31.34 5.22 -0.06
C LYS A 357 31.29 3.92 -0.87
N PHE A 358 31.22 4.02 -2.19
CA PHE A 358 31.14 2.91 -3.14
C PHE A 358 32.13 3.14 -4.27
N CYS A 359 32.57 2.06 -4.90
CA CYS A 359 33.43 2.10 -6.08
C CYS A 359 32.63 2.64 -7.26
N ALA A 360 33.13 3.69 -7.91
CA ALA A 360 32.48 4.31 -9.07
C ALA A 360 32.44 3.37 -10.30
N ASN A 361 33.28 2.32 -10.32
CA ASN A 361 33.39 1.41 -11.45
C ASN A 361 32.57 0.12 -11.24
N CYS A 362 32.72 -0.55 -10.10
CA CYS A 362 32.06 -1.84 -9.84
C CYS A 362 30.96 -1.79 -8.78
N GLY A 363 30.69 -0.63 -8.18
CA GLY A 363 29.64 -0.45 -7.16
C GLY A 363 29.95 -1.04 -5.78
N ASN A 364 31.06 -1.77 -5.62
CA ASN A 364 31.41 -2.38 -4.33
C ASN A 364 31.64 -1.32 -3.24
N PRO A 365 31.13 -1.54 -2.01
CA PRO A 365 31.31 -0.60 -0.91
C PRO A 365 32.79 -0.49 -0.51
N LYS A 366 33.17 0.64 0.07
CA LYS A 366 34.49 0.83 0.67
C LYS A 366 34.74 -0.29 1.71
N PRO A 367 35.87 -1.00 1.66
CA PRO A 367 36.24 -1.95 2.71
C PRO A 367 36.25 -1.25 4.06
N VAL A 368 35.51 -1.82 5.03
CA VAL A 368 35.51 -1.35 6.42
C VAL A 368 36.39 -2.30 7.21
N ASP A 369 37.51 -1.79 7.72
CA ASP A 369 38.52 -2.58 8.45
C ASP A 369 38.17 -2.84 9.92
N GLU A 370 37.00 -2.39 10.40
CA GLU A 370 36.56 -2.64 11.78
C GLU A 370 35.66 -3.87 11.89
N THR A 371 36.25 -4.99 12.32
CA THR A 371 35.51 -6.17 12.78
C THR A 371 34.95 -5.95 14.19
N TRP A 372 33.75 -6.47 14.47
CA TRP A 372 33.17 -6.51 15.83
C TRP A 372 32.52 -7.87 16.10
N THR A 373 32.61 -8.32 17.34
CA THR A 373 32.03 -9.60 17.78
C THR A 373 30.65 -9.39 18.36
N CYS A 374 29.66 -10.08 17.81
CA CYS A 374 28.29 -10.05 18.32
C CYS A 374 28.17 -10.85 19.63
N SER A 375 27.19 -10.51 20.46
CA SER A 375 26.83 -11.28 21.66
C SER A 375 26.51 -12.76 21.38
N CYS A 376 26.18 -13.12 20.13
CA CYS A 376 25.98 -14.49 19.68
C CYS A 376 27.28 -15.22 19.25
N GLY A 377 28.45 -14.58 19.41
CA GLY A 377 29.77 -15.14 19.07
C GLY A 377 30.24 -14.94 17.63
N ALA A 378 29.43 -14.32 16.76
CA ALA A 378 29.77 -14.11 15.34
C ALA A 378 30.64 -12.84 15.14
N GLU A 379 31.69 -12.93 14.33
CA GLU A 379 32.51 -11.79 13.91
C GLU A 379 31.91 -11.11 12.67
N ASN A 380 31.72 -9.79 12.73
CA ASN A 380 30.98 -9.02 11.72
C ASN A 380 31.74 -7.76 11.28
N LYS A 381 31.59 -7.37 10.01
CA LYS A 381 32.20 -6.15 9.41
C LYS A 381 31.16 -5.08 9.03
N GLY A 382 29.87 -5.36 9.21
CA GLY A 382 28.75 -4.48 8.86
C GLY A 382 28.11 -3.81 10.08
N LYS A 383 27.04 -3.02 9.87
CA LYS A 383 26.28 -2.38 10.98
C LYS A 383 25.42 -3.35 11.78
N PHE A 384 25.22 -4.56 11.27
CA PHE A 384 24.39 -5.60 11.87
C PHE A 384 25.11 -6.95 11.80
N CYS A 385 24.77 -7.83 12.73
CA CYS A 385 25.25 -9.19 12.76
C CYS A 385 24.64 -9.97 11.60
N ALA A 386 25.46 -10.60 10.77
CA ALA A 386 25.00 -11.41 9.64
C ALA A 386 24.26 -12.68 10.08
N ASN A 387 24.43 -13.11 11.33
CA ASN A 387 23.82 -14.33 11.86
C ASN A 387 22.49 -14.04 12.59
N CYS A 388 22.47 -13.07 13.50
CA CYS A 388 21.29 -12.80 14.34
C CYS A 388 20.64 -11.43 14.11
N GLY A 389 21.13 -10.62 13.16
CA GLY A 389 20.59 -9.31 12.84
C GLY A 389 20.81 -8.22 13.90
N SER A 390 21.48 -8.51 15.01
CA SER A 390 21.71 -7.54 16.09
C SER A 390 22.60 -6.38 15.60
N PRO A 391 22.30 -5.11 15.95
CA PRO A 391 23.11 -3.97 15.55
C PRO A 391 24.49 -3.98 16.25
N LYS A 392 25.50 -3.36 15.62
CA LYS A 392 26.82 -3.12 16.23
C LYS A 392 26.63 -2.38 17.56
N PRO A 393 27.15 -2.90 18.70
CA PRO A 393 27.13 -2.19 19.96
C PRO A 393 27.78 -0.81 19.83
N VAL A 394 27.16 0.21 20.43
CA VAL A 394 27.74 1.55 20.54
C VAL A 394 28.25 1.67 21.98
N ASP A 395 29.52 1.97 22.18
CA ASP A 395 30.18 1.93 23.50
C ASP A 395 29.72 3.05 24.46
N GLU A 396 28.87 3.98 24.02
CA GLU A 396 28.39 5.09 24.83
C GLU A 396 26.95 4.87 25.31
N SER A 397 26.77 4.81 26.64
CA SER A 397 25.45 4.81 27.28
C SER A 397 24.84 6.21 27.31
N TRP A 398 23.55 6.33 27.00
CA TRP A 398 22.76 7.57 27.10
C TRP A 398 21.46 7.32 27.87
N THR A 399 20.98 8.34 28.59
CA THR A 399 19.72 8.28 29.33
C THR A 399 18.59 8.89 28.50
N CYS A 400 17.54 8.14 28.27
CA CYS A 400 16.35 8.61 27.57
C CYS A 400 15.52 9.54 28.46
N SER A 401 14.71 10.42 27.86
CA SER A 401 13.73 11.27 28.56
C SER A 401 12.73 10.46 29.40
N CYS A 402 12.53 9.17 29.10
CA CYS A 402 11.74 8.25 29.92
C CYS A 402 12.49 7.65 31.12
N GLY A 403 13.75 8.03 31.36
CA GLY A 403 14.57 7.60 32.49
C GLY A 403 15.41 6.33 32.26
N THR A 404 15.25 5.63 31.13
CA THR A 404 15.99 4.40 30.82
C THR A 404 17.39 4.69 30.28
N VAL A 405 18.41 3.99 30.80
CA VAL A 405 19.79 4.03 30.28
C VAL A 405 19.94 3.03 29.14
N ASN A 406 20.39 3.50 27.96
CA ASN A 406 20.47 2.74 26.73
C ASN A 406 21.88 2.80 26.13
N LYS A 407 22.30 1.73 25.44
CA LYS A 407 23.59 1.66 24.70
C LYS A 407 23.40 1.52 23.18
N SER A 408 22.17 1.71 22.70
CA SER A 408 21.81 1.59 21.28
C SER A 408 21.41 2.96 20.72
N LYS A 409 21.19 3.09 19.41
CA LYS A 409 20.64 4.34 18.84
C LYS A 409 19.19 4.64 19.27
N PHE A 410 18.52 3.69 19.92
CA PHE A 410 17.13 3.77 20.32
C PHE A 410 16.95 3.41 21.79
N CYS A 411 15.91 3.95 22.42
CA CYS A 411 15.52 3.60 23.77
C CYS A 411 14.80 2.25 23.77
N SER A 412 15.25 1.31 24.60
CA SER A 412 14.63 -0.02 24.74
C SER A 412 13.25 0.03 25.40
N ALA A 413 12.93 1.10 26.15
CA ALA A 413 11.65 1.23 26.83
C ALA A 413 10.59 1.97 26.01
N CYS A 414 10.97 3.04 25.29
CA CYS A 414 10.01 3.88 24.58
C CYS A 414 10.28 4.05 23.08
N GLY A 415 11.32 3.42 22.54
CA GLY A 415 11.67 3.49 21.11
C GLY A 415 12.24 4.83 20.65
N SER A 416 12.33 5.83 21.53
CA SER A 416 12.86 7.16 21.18
C SER A 416 14.30 7.07 20.70
N ILE A 417 14.63 7.83 19.66
CA ILE A 417 15.99 7.91 19.10
C ILE A 417 16.88 8.66 20.09
N ARG A 418 18.15 8.25 20.20
CA ARG A 418 19.18 8.97 20.98
C ARG A 418 19.18 10.45 20.54
N PRO A 419 19.00 11.40 21.47
CA PRO A 419 19.18 12.83 21.16
C PRO A 419 20.57 13.05 20.55
N ALA A 420 20.61 13.83 19.46
CA ALA A 420 21.81 14.07 18.66
C ALA A 420 22.93 14.75 19.46
#